data_AF-A0A1V4RTA7-F1
#
_entry.id   AF-A0A1V4RTA7-F1
#
_cell.length_a   1.000
_cell.length_b   1.000
_cell.length_c   1.000
_cell.angle_alpha   90.00
_cell.angle_beta   90.00
_cell.angle_gamma   90.00
#
_symmetry.space_group_name_H-M   'P 1'
#
loop_
_entity.id
_entity.type
_entity.pdbx_description
1 polymer ?
#
loop_
_entity_poly.entity_id
_entity_poly.type
_entity_poly.pdbx_seq_one_letter_code
_entity_poly.pdbx_strand_id
1 'polypeptide(L)'
;MKEFFQNLKEIREQKGLTLEEISQRSRLSLKYLRAIEAGNLEALPKGYDRIFFRRYLKEIGEDTPDIWQDFNLFFGGGPNQENLPYSSDIPSQKEKLEKEKQKKEKETANLW
;
A
#
# COMPACT_ATOMS: atom_id res chain seq x y z
N MET A 1 -10.23 6.08 -16.69
CA MET A 1 -9.68 6.44 -15.36
C MET A 1 -10.73 6.43 -14.26
N LYS A 2 -11.74 7.30 -14.28
CA LYS A 2 -12.81 7.27 -13.25
C LYS A 2 -13.60 5.95 -13.26
N GLU A 3 -13.86 5.42 -14.45
CA GLU A 3 -14.51 4.11 -14.65
C GLU A 3 -13.71 2.93 -14.06
N PHE A 4 -12.38 2.98 -14.11
CA PHE A 4 -11.52 1.93 -13.55
C PHE A 4 -11.68 1.81 -12.03
N PHE A 5 -11.57 2.93 -11.31
CA PHE A 5 -11.75 2.92 -9.85
C PHE A 5 -13.20 2.72 -9.42
N GLN A 6 -14.15 3.18 -10.24
CA GLN A 6 -15.58 2.92 -10.04
C GLN A 6 -15.90 1.41 -10.13
N ASN A 7 -15.29 0.70 -11.09
CA ASN A 7 -15.42 -0.77 -11.17
C ASN A 7 -14.88 -1.47 -9.91
N LEU A 8 -13.71 -1.04 -9.40
CA LEU A 8 -13.16 -1.60 -8.16
C LEU A 8 -14.04 -1.34 -6.94
N LYS A 9 -14.72 -0.19 -6.89
CA LYS A 9 -15.72 0.14 -5.88
C LYS A 9 -16.94 -0.78 -6.00
N GLU A 10 -17.44 -1.02 -7.20
CA GLU A 10 -18.57 -1.91 -7.45
C GLU A 10 -18.27 -3.34 -7.02
N ILE A 11 -17.07 -3.85 -7.33
CA ILE A 11 -16.62 -5.17 -6.88
C ILE A 11 -16.62 -5.26 -5.34
N ARG A 12 -16.11 -4.23 -4.65
CA ARG A 12 -16.16 -4.15 -3.19
C ARG A 12 -17.60 -4.24 -2.67
N GLU A 13 -18.50 -3.46 -3.25
CA GLU A 13 -19.90 -3.38 -2.84
C GLU A 13 -20.65 -4.69 -3.11
N GLN A 14 -20.39 -5.34 -4.24
CA GLN A 14 -20.91 -6.67 -4.56
C GLN A 14 -20.42 -7.75 -3.57
N LYS A 15 -19.20 -7.60 -3.05
CA LYS A 15 -18.63 -8.46 -1.99
C LYS A 15 -19.16 -8.11 -0.59
N GLY A 16 -20.02 -7.09 -0.46
CA GLY A 16 -20.60 -6.66 0.81
C GLY A 16 -19.59 -6.05 1.79
N LEU A 17 -18.42 -5.62 1.30
CA LEU A 17 -17.35 -5.07 2.15
C LEU A 17 -17.53 -3.57 2.34
N THR A 18 -17.54 -3.11 3.58
CA THR A 18 -17.52 -1.68 3.92
C THR A 18 -16.09 -1.13 3.92
N LEU A 19 -15.95 0.19 3.71
CA LEU A 19 -14.64 0.83 3.82
C LEU A 19 -14.11 0.77 5.26
N GLU A 20 -15.00 0.75 6.24
CA GLU A 20 -14.70 0.60 7.67
C GLU A 20 -14.06 -0.77 7.96
N GLU A 21 -14.61 -1.86 7.42
CA GLU A 21 -14.03 -3.19 7.56
C GLU A 21 -12.66 -3.29 6.89
N ILE A 22 -12.53 -2.77 5.67
CA ILE A 22 -11.24 -2.72 4.95
C ILE A 22 -10.22 -1.90 5.73
N SER A 23 -10.63 -0.75 6.30
CA SER A 23 -9.76 0.10 7.10
C SER A 23 -9.24 -0.65 8.34
N GLN A 24 -10.11 -1.39 9.03
CA GLN A 24 -9.73 -2.17 10.21
C GLN A 24 -8.74 -3.29 9.88
N ARG A 25 -8.97 -4.04 8.78
CA ARG A 25 -8.13 -5.17 8.37
C ARG A 25 -6.78 -4.72 7.80
N SER A 26 -6.80 -3.74 6.90
CA SER A 26 -5.60 -3.29 6.18
C SER A 26 -4.79 -2.21 6.89
N ARG A 27 -5.36 -1.59 7.94
CA ARG A 27 -4.83 -0.39 8.63
C ARG A 27 -4.70 0.84 7.72
N LEU A 28 -5.39 0.85 6.59
CA LEU A 28 -5.52 2.06 5.77
C LEU A 28 -6.55 3.00 6.38
N SER A 29 -6.34 4.31 6.26
CA SER A 29 -7.36 5.27 6.69
C SER A 29 -8.53 5.31 5.71
N LEU A 30 -9.75 5.54 6.21
CA LEU A 30 -10.93 5.76 5.37
C LEU A 30 -10.73 6.88 4.34
N LYS A 31 -9.96 7.92 4.69
CA LYS A 31 -9.62 9.01 3.78
C LYS A 31 -8.92 8.50 2.53
N TYR A 32 -7.95 7.60 2.68
CA TYR A 32 -7.19 7.07 1.55
C TYR A 32 -7.98 6.05 0.74
N LEU A 33 -8.80 5.23 1.39
CA LEU A 33 -9.68 4.30 0.67
C LEU A 33 -10.67 5.05 -0.24
N ARG A 34 -11.30 6.11 0.29
CA ARG A 34 -12.18 6.99 -0.52
C ARG A 34 -11.42 7.68 -1.65
N ALA A 35 -10.18 8.10 -1.40
CA ALA A 35 -9.35 8.72 -2.43
C ALA A 35 -8.99 7.73 -3.56
N ILE A 36 -8.70 6.47 -3.22
CA ILE A 36 -8.47 5.39 -4.20
C ILE A 36 -9.73 5.19 -5.05
N GLU A 37 -10.90 4.99 -4.45
CA GLU A 37 -12.15 4.81 -5.21
C GLU A 37 -12.54 6.02 -6.05
N ALA A 38 -12.16 7.24 -5.62
CA ALA A 38 -12.37 8.46 -6.39
C ALA A 38 -11.32 8.67 -7.49
N GLY A 39 -10.27 7.84 -7.56
CA GLY A 39 -9.13 8.00 -8.43
C GLY A 39 -8.25 9.23 -8.12
N ASN A 40 -8.37 9.78 -6.92
CA ASN A 40 -7.59 10.93 -6.46
C ASN A 40 -6.29 10.45 -5.79
N LEU A 41 -5.35 9.95 -6.59
CA LEU A 41 -4.07 9.44 -6.08
C LEU A 41 -3.18 10.55 -5.48
N GLU A 42 -3.38 11.80 -5.88
CA GLU A 42 -2.64 12.95 -5.32
C GLU A 42 -2.95 13.21 -3.84
N ALA A 43 -4.11 12.74 -3.35
CA ALA A 43 -4.49 12.84 -1.94
C ALA A 43 -3.80 11.78 -1.05
N LEU A 44 -3.10 10.80 -1.66
CA LEU A 44 -2.30 9.81 -0.94
C LEU A 44 -0.92 10.38 -0.61
N PRO A 45 -0.22 9.82 0.40
CA PRO A 45 1.17 10.17 0.65
C PRO A 45 2.04 9.90 -0.60
N LYS A 46 2.89 10.87 -0.96
CA LYS A 46 3.74 10.77 -2.16
C LYS A 46 4.62 9.51 -2.10
N GLY A 47 4.63 8.73 -3.18
CA GLY A 47 5.41 7.49 -3.31
C GLY A 47 4.78 6.25 -2.66
N TYR A 48 3.57 6.37 -2.12
CA TYR A 48 2.87 5.26 -1.47
C TYR A 48 1.56 4.83 -2.16
N ASP A 49 1.18 5.53 -3.22
CA ASP A 49 0.02 5.22 -4.07
C ASP A 49 -0.09 3.72 -4.41
N ARG A 50 1.00 3.11 -4.90
CA ARG A 50 1.02 1.68 -5.26
C ARG A 50 0.86 0.75 -4.06
N ILE A 51 1.50 1.06 -2.94
CA ILE A 51 1.41 0.24 -1.72
C ILE A 51 -0.02 0.25 -1.17
N PHE A 52 -0.64 1.42 -1.17
CA PHE A 52 -1.99 1.64 -0.65
C PHE A 52 -3.02 1.03 -1.59
N PHE A 53 -2.83 1.20 -2.90
CA PHE A 53 -3.65 0.57 -3.91
C PHE A 53 -3.59 -0.96 -3.83
N ARG A 54 -2.39 -1.54 -3.72
CA ARG A 54 -2.23 -2.99 -3.53
C ARG A 54 -2.95 -3.52 -2.30
N ARG A 55 -2.80 -2.83 -1.17
CA ARG A 55 -3.48 -3.21 0.08
C ARG A 55 -4.99 -3.20 -0.13
N TYR A 56 -5.53 -2.19 -0.80
CA TYR A 56 -6.95 -2.15 -1.16
C TYR A 56 -7.36 -3.33 -2.05
N LEU A 57 -6.62 -3.60 -3.13
CA LEU A 57 -6.88 -4.73 -4.03
C LEU A 57 -6.87 -6.08 -3.30
N LYS A 58 -5.94 -6.28 -2.36
CA LYS A 58 -5.89 -7.52 -1.56
C LYS A 58 -7.13 -7.70 -0.68
N GLU A 59 -7.66 -6.63 -0.10
CA GLU A 59 -8.85 -6.70 0.75
C GLU A 59 -10.12 -7.00 -0.06
N ILE A 60 -10.19 -6.51 -1.30
CA ILE A 60 -11.28 -6.84 -2.22
C ILE A 60 -11.02 -8.10 -3.03
N GLY A 61 -9.84 -8.72 -2.95
CA GLY A 61 -9.48 -9.93 -3.69
C GLY A 61 -9.18 -9.75 -5.18
N GLU A 62 -8.76 -8.56 -5.61
CA GLU A 62 -8.49 -8.19 -7.02
C GLU A 62 -7.00 -7.82 -7.26
N ASP A 63 -6.05 -8.35 -6.48
CA ASP A 63 -4.60 -8.16 -6.71
C ASP A 63 -4.14 -9.04 -7.88
N THR A 64 -4.60 -8.74 -9.10
CA THR A 64 -4.33 -9.52 -10.33
C THR A 64 -3.43 -8.76 -11.31
N PRO A 65 -2.66 -9.46 -12.17
CA PRO A 65 -1.79 -8.82 -13.17
C PRO A 65 -2.54 -7.87 -14.11
N ASP A 66 -3.78 -8.20 -14.49
CA ASP A 66 -4.59 -7.41 -15.42
C ASP A 66 -4.96 -6.04 -14.81
N ILE A 67 -5.36 -6.00 -13.53
CA ILE A 67 -5.64 -4.73 -12.83
C ILE A 67 -4.38 -3.85 -12.75
N TRP A 68 -3.21 -4.45 -12.56
CA TRP A 68 -1.95 -3.72 -12.56
C TRP A 68 -1.55 -3.23 -13.95
N GLN A 69 -1.85 -4.00 -15.00
CA GLN A 69 -1.65 -3.56 -16.37
C GLN A 69 -2.48 -2.31 -16.68
N ASP A 70 -3.77 -2.35 -16.34
CA ASP A 70 -4.67 -1.22 -16.50
C ASP A 70 -4.22 0.00 -15.68
N PHE A 71 -3.86 -0.22 -14.41
CA PHE A 71 -3.33 0.84 -13.56
C PHE A 71 -2.07 1.48 -14.17
N ASN A 72 -1.11 0.69 -14.66
CA ASN A 72 0.11 1.19 -15.26
C ASN A 72 -0.15 1.94 -16.58
N LEU A 73 -1.11 1.49 -17.38
CA LEU A 73 -1.53 2.15 -18.62
C LEU A 73 -2.11 3.54 -18.34
N PHE A 74 -2.93 3.67 -17.29
CA PHE A 74 -3.59 4.93 -16.95
C PHE A 74 -2.72 5.92 -16.17
N PHE A 75 -1.84 5.44 -15.28
CA PHE A 75 -1.12 6.29 -14.32
C PHE A 75 0.39 6.39 -14.56
N GLY A 76 0.93 5.65 -15.53
CA GLY A 76 2.34 5.72 -15.90
C GLY A 76 3.27 5.06 -14.89
N GLY A 77 4.20 4.25 -15.40
CA GLY A 77 5.14 3.45 -14.63
C GLY A 77 4.82 1.97 -14.74
N GLY A 78 5.41 1.31 -15.74
CA GLY A 78 5.31 -0.14 -15.93
C GLY A 78 5.97 -0.95 -14.80
N PRO A 79 5.87 -2.29 -14.85
CA PRO A 79 6.31 -3.22 -13.79
C PRO A 79 7.82 -3.27 -13.47
N ASN A 80 8.65 -2.35 -13.98
CA ASN A 80 10.11 -2.37 -13.81
C ASN A 80 10.64 -1.32 -12.82
N GLN A 81 10.06 -1.28 -11.62
CA GLN A 81 10.84 -0.89 -10.44
C GLN A 81 10.94 -2.11 -9.51
N GLU A 82 11.93 -2.97 -9.79
CA GLU A 82 12.35 -4.12 -8.97
C GLU A 82 12.62 -3.77 -7.49
N ASN A 83 12.67 -2.49 -7.12
CA ASN A 83 13.19 -2.00 -5.84
C ASN A 83 12.19 -1.19 -5.00
N LEU A 84 10.88 -1.42 -5.11
CA LEU A 84 9.96 -1.01 -4.05
C LEU A 84 9.80 -2.18 -3.07
N PRO A 85 10.44 -2.12 -1.88
CA PRO A 85 10.34 -3.20 -0.91
C PRO A 85 8.86 -3.44 -0.59
N TYR A 86 8.46 -4.71 -0.64
CA TYR A 86 7.13 -5.14 -0.28
C TYR A 86 6.83 -4.65 1.15
N SER A 87 5.58 -4.34 1.48
CA SER A 87 5.27 -3.86 2.83
C SER A 87 5.58 -4.89 3.95
N SER A 88 5.78 -6.16 3.60
CA SER A 88 6.33 -7.20 4.49
C SER A 88 7.83 -7.07 4.73
N ASP A 89 8.54 -6.41 3.81
CA ASP A 89 10.00 -6.29 3.76
C ASP A 89 10.47 -4.90 4.23
N ILE A 90 9.54 -3.97 4.45
CA ILE A 90 9.82 -2.71 5.13
C ILE A 90 9.93 -3.02 6.63
N PRO A 91 11.14 -2.94 7.24
CA PRO A 91 11.28 -3.18 8.67
C PRO A 91 10.40 -2.16 9.39
N SER A 92 9.55 -2.64 10.29
CA SER A 92 8.68 -1.73 11.05
C SER A 92 9.55 -0.72 11.79
N GLN A 93 9.02 0.47 12.09
CA GLN A 93 9.77 1.48 12.86
C GLN A 93 10.34 0.92 14.17
N LYS A 94 9.66 -0.06 14.79
CA LYS A 94 10.17 -0.78 15.97
C LYS A 94 11.44 -1.57 15.68
N GLU A 95 11.48 -2.26 14.54
CA GLU A 95 12.61 -3.09 14.11
C GLU A 95 13.84 -2.25 13.75
N LYS A 96 13.63 -1.05 13.19
CA LYS A 96 14.69 -0.08 12.93
C LYS A 96 15.29 0.45 14.24
N LEU A 97 14.45 0.80 15.20
CA LEU A 97 14.89 1.26 16.53
C LEU A 97 15.66 0.16 17.30
N GLU A 98 15.22 -1.09 17.20
CA GLU A 98 15.88 -2.24 17.85
C GLU A 98 17.28 -2.48 17.29
N LYS A 99 17.42 -2.46 15.95
CA LYS A 99 18.71 -2.62 15.28
C LYS A 99 19.68 -1.47 15.58
N GLU A 100 19.16 -0.26 15.72
CA GLU A 100 19.97 0.92 16.07
C GLU A 100 20.45 0.90 17.52
N LYS A 101 19.62 0.42 18.45
CA LYS A 101 20.02 0.16 19.85
C LYS A 101 21.13 -0.89 19.94
N GLN A 102 20.96 -2.04 19.27
CA GLN A 102 21.94 -3.12 19.28
C GLN A 102 23.28 -2.70 18.63
N LYS A 103 23.24 -1.82 17.63
CA LYS A 103 24.45 -1.27 17.01
C LYS A 103 25.21 -0.36 17.99
N LYS A 104 24.51 0.52 18.70
CA LYS A 104 25.11 1.41 19.71
C LYS A 104 25.73 0.62 20.87
N GLU A 105 25.07 -0.43 21.34
CA GLU A 105 25.59 -1.29 22.42
C GLU A 105 26.88 -2.03 22.02
N LYS A 106 26.96 -2.51 20.77
CA LYS A 106 28.16 -3.17 20.24
C LYS A 106 29.32 -2.19 19.99
N GLU A 107 29.02 -0.97 19.55
CA GLU A 107 30.02 0.08 19.40
C GLU A 107 30.61 0.50 20.76
N THR A 108 29.79 0.58 21.81
CA THR A 108 30.28 0.85 23.18
C THR A 108 31.07 -0.32 23.78
N ALA A 109 30.79 -1.56 23.37
CA ALA A 109 31.47 -2.74 23.89
C ALA A 109 32.86 -2.98 23.27
N ASN A 110 33.13 -2.44 22.07
CA ASN A 110 34.42 -2.58 21.37
C ASN A 110 35.44 -1.47 21.71
N LEU A 111 35.15 -0.62 22.70
CA LEU A 111 35.98 0.52 23.11
C LEU A 111 36.86 0.22 24.37
N TRP A 112 36.92 -1.03 24.83
CA TRP A 112 37.77 -1.49 25.93
C TRP A 112 38.47 -2.79 25.60
#